data_AF-A0A4V2YBS1-F1
#
_entry.id   AF-A0A4V2YBS1-F1
#
_cell.length_a   1.000
_cell.length_b   1.000
_cell.length_c   1.000
_cell.angle_alpha   90.00
_cell.angle_beta   90.00
_cell.angle_gamma   90.00
#
_symmetry.space_group_name_H-M   'P 1'
#
loop_
_entity.id
_entity.type
_entity.pdbx_description
1 polymer ?
#
loop_
_entity_poly.entity_id
_entity_poly.type
_entity_poly.pdbx_seq_one_letter_code
_entity_poly.pdbx_strand_id
1 'polypeptide(L)'
;MTRSEFDDIRAFLTDETTQAGDLLSIARMLIDDLEHSRMREAILRTHYLRLLTSARATVAADAAQAPDPMAFLKHELAEHGQLPQDDETVQRVLADATTAAALLACLEESPQRPRRRGVRPRRCVGTGRTLPR
;
A
#
# COMPACT_ATOMS: atom_id res chain seq x y z
N MET A 1 4.33 -8.21 10.89
CA MET A 1 4.59 -9.65 10.77
C MET A 1 5.15 -9.95 9.40
N THR A 2 6.33 -10.57 9.35
CA THR A 2 6.96 -10.98 8.09
C THR A 2 6.38 -12.31 7.62
N ARG A 3 6.54 -12.64 6.33
CA ARG A 3 6.08 -13.94 5.77
C ARG A 3 6.69 -15.15 6.50
N SER A 4 7.86 -14.96 7.13
CA SER A 4 8.57 -15.97 7.92
C SER A 4 7.79 -16.37 9.18
N GLU A 5 7.25 -15.41 9.93
CA GLU A 5 6.59 -15.68 11.23
C GLU A 5 5.32 -16.54 11.08
N PHE A 6 4.58 -16.36 9.99
CA PHE A 6 3.40 -17.18 9.71
C PHE A 6 3.76 -18.63 9.36
N ASP A 7 4.91 -18.83 8.71
CA ASP A 7 5.38 -20.16 8.38
C ASP A 7 5.92 -20.88 9.63
N ASP A 8 6.54 -20.14 10.56
CA ASP A 8 6.95 -20.66 11.87
C ASP A 8 5.74 -21.06 12.74
N ILE A 9 4.70 -20.23 12.78
CA ILE A 9 3.43 -20.57 13.47
C ILE A 9 2.80 -21.81 12.83
N ARG A 10 2.78 -21.93 11.50
CA ARG A 10 2.24 -23.12 10.83
C ARG A 10 3.03 -24.37 11.15
N ALA A 11 4.36 -24.30 11.13
CA ALA A 11 5.22 -25.42 11.49
C ALA A 11 4.96 -25.89 12.93
N PHE A 12 4.84 -24.94 13.87
CA PHE A 12 4.49 -25.20 15.25
C PHE A 12 3.10 -25.84 15.39
N LEU A 13 2.09 -25.34 14.68
CA LEU A 13 0.73 -25.91 14.71
C LEU A 13 0.66 -27.34 14.14
N THR A 14 1.57 -27.71 13.25
CA THR A 14 1.65 -29.06 12.66
C THR A 14 2.48 -30.04 13.48
N ASP A 15 3.18 -29.58 14.52
CA ASP A 15 3.98 -30.44 15.39
C ASP A 15 3.08 -31.24 16.35
N GLU A 16 3.11 -32.57 16.22
CA GLU A 16 2.32 -33.52 17.01
C GLU A 16 2.68 -33.50 18.51
N THR A 17 3.83 -32.92 18.88
CA THR A 17 4.26 -32.79 20.29
C THR A 17 3.68 -31.57 21.00
N THR A 18 3.00 -30.68 20.27
CA THR A 18 2.45 -29.43 20.80
C THR A 18 1.32 -29.69 21.80
N GLN A 19 1.42 -29.09 22.98
CA GLN A 19 0.37 -29.22 24.00
C GLN A 19 -0.76 -28.21 23.79
N ALA A 20 -1.97 -28.57 24.22
CA ALA A 20 -3.14 -27.70 24.12
C ALA A 20 -2.96 -26.36 24.87
N GLY A 21 -2.15 -26.34 25.95
CA GLY A 21 -1.82 -25.11 26.68
C GLY A 21 -0.99 -24.12 25.85
N ASP A 22 -0.04 -24.63 25.06
CA ASP A 22 0.81 -23.81 24.20
C ASP A 22 0.00 -23.18 23.06
N LEU A 23 -0.92 -23.96 22.47
CA LEU A 23 -1.86 -23.48 21.47
C LEU A 23 -2.75 -22.34 21.98
N LEU A 24 -3.26 -22.47 23.22
CA LEU A 24 -4.07 -21.43 23.85
C LEU A 24 -3.26 -20.16 24.15
N SER A 25 -2.00 -20.30 24.53
CA SER A 25 -1.09 -19.17 24.76
C SER A 25 -0.82 -18.41 23.46
N ILE A 26 -0.50 -19.12 22.38
CA ILE A 26 -0.29 -18.52 21.05
C ILE A 26 -1.56 -17.86 20.54
N ALA A 27 -2.72 -18.50 20.69
CA ALA A 27 -3.98 -17.93 20.27
C ALA A 27 -4.28 -16.58 20.97
N ARG A 28 -3.98 -16.47 22.28
CA ARG A 28 -4.13 -15.20 23.01
C ARG A 28 -3.20 -14.12 22.49
N MET A 29 -1.91 -14.45 22.32
CA MET A 29 -0.92 -13.52 21.74
C MET A 29 -1.36 -13.01 20.36
N LEU A 30 -1.81 -13.90 19.47
CA LEU A 30 -2.26 -13.52 18.13
C LEU A 30 -3.52 -12.65 18.14
N ILE A 31 -4.42 -12.86 19.10
CA ILE A 31 -5.60 -12.01 19.29
C ILE A 31 -5.16 -10.62 19.73
N ASP A 32 -4.27 -10.52 20.72
CA ASP A 32 -3.75 -9.23 21.22
C ASP A 32 -3.02 -8.46 20.10
N ASP A 33 -2.20 -9.15 19.30
CA ASP A 33 -1.51 -8.56 18.15
C ASP A 33 -2.48 -8.08 17.06
N LEU A 34 -3.56 -8.83 16.82
CA LEU A 34 -4.61 -8.44 15.88
C LEU A 34 -5.37 -7.20 16.39
N GLU A 35 -5.70 -7.16 17.66
CA GLU A 35 -6.36 -6.01 18.29
C GLU A 35 -5.48 -4.76 18.22
N HIS A 36 -4.20 -4.90 18.54
CA HIS A 36 -3.22 -3.82 18.43
C HIS A 36 -3.11 -3.32 16.98
N SER A 37 -3.04 -4.25 16.02
CA SER A 37 -2.97 -3.92 14.60
C SER A 37 -4.23 -3.18 14.12
N ARG A 38 -5.42 -3.63 14.54
CA ARG A 38 -6.70 -2.98 14.21
C ARG A 38 -6.81 -1.59 14.83
N MET A 39 -6.35 -1.43 16.07
CA MET A 39 -6.31 -0.11 16.72
C MET A 39 -5.39 0.84 15.95
N ARG A 40 -4.21 0.38 15.56
CA ARG A 40 -3.26 1.18 14.77
C ARG A 40 -3.83 1.54 13.39
N GLU A 41 -4.51 0.61 12.73
CA GLU A 41 -5.22 0.87 11.48
C GLU A 41 -6.31 1.93 11.65
N ALA A 42 -7.14 1.81 12.69
CA ALA A 42 -8.22 2.76 12.96
C ALA A 42 -7.68 4.19 13.21
N ILE A 43 -6.57 4.30 13.94
CA ILE A 43 -5.87 5.55 14.18
C ILE A 43 -5.36 6.13 12.85
N LEU A 44 -4.63 5.35 12.06
CA LEU A 44 -4.12 5.79 10.76
C LEU A 44 -5.24 6.24 9.82
N ARG A 45 -6.34 5.47 9.74
CA ARG A 45 -7.50 5.81 8.92
C ARG A 45 -8.11 7.14 9.34
N THR A 46 -8.17 7.40 10.64
CA THR A 46 -8.65 8.67 11.18
C THR A 46 -7.74 9.83 10.76
N HIS A 47 -6.42 9.66 10.88
CA HIS A 47 -5.45 10.68 10.43
C HIS A 47 -5.57 10.96 8.93
N TYR A 48 -5.64 9.92 8.09
CA TYR A 48 -5.81 10.10 6.65
C TYR A 48 -7.12 10.80 6.29
N LEU A 49 -8.21 10.50 6.99
CA LEU A 49 -9.50 11.17 6.77
C LEU A 49 -9.42 12.66 7.12
N ARG A 50 -8.74 13.02 8.22
CA ARG A 50 -8.52 14.43 8.59
C ARG A 50 -7.68 15.15 7.55
N LEU A 51 -6.55 14.56 7.15
CA LEU A 51 -5.68 15.14 6.12
C LEU A 51 -6.41 15.33 4.79
N LEU A 52 -7.19 14.34 4.35
CA LEU A 52 -8.01 14.43 3.14
C LEU A 52 -9.08 15.52 3.26
N THR A 53 -9.70 15.67 4.42
CA THR A 53 -10.69 16.71 4.68
C THR A 53 -10.06 18.09 4.57
N SER A 54 -8.90 18.29 5.19
CA SER A 54 -8.19 19.58 5.15
C SER A 54 -7.61 19.90 3.78
N ALA A 55 -7.16 18.91 3.02
CA ALA A 55 -6.77 19.09 1.62
C ALA A 55 -7.97 19.53 0.76
N ARG A 56 -9.15 18.92 0.95
CA ARG A 56 -10.38 19.35 0.25
C ARG A 56 -10.81 20.75 0.64
N ALA A 57 -10.73 21.09 1.94
CA ALA A 57 -11.03 22.44 2.42
C ALA A 57 -10.08 23.48 1.81
N THR A 58 -8.79 23.13 1.69
CA THR A 58 -7.76 23.96 1.07
C THR A 58 -8.08 24.27 -0.39
N VAL A 59 -8.46 23.26 -1.19
CA VAL A 59 -8.87 23.45 -2.60
C VAL A 59 -10.13 24.30 -2.70
N ALA A 60 -11.10 24.10 -1.81
CA ALA A 60 -12.33 24.91 -1.79
C ALA A 60 -12.06 26.37 -1.41
N ALA A 61 -11.16 26.60 -0.46
CA ALA A 61 -10.73 27.93 -0.03
C ALA A 61 -10.00 28.68 -1.15
N ASP A 62 -9.15 27.98 -1.91
CA ASP A 62 -8.47 28.53 -3.09
C ASP A 62 -9.47 28.93 -4.18
N ALA A 63 -10.41 28.04 -4.51
CA ALA A 63 -11.48 28.33 -5.47
C ALA A 63 -12.38 29.51 -5.05
N ALA A 64 -12.55 29.72 -3.75
CA ALA A 64 -13.29 30.84 -3.17
C ALA A 64 -12.44 32.11 -2.98
N GLN A 65 -11.16 32.12 -3.38
CA GLN A 65 -10.22 33.22 -3.21
C GLN A 65 -10.10 33.69 -1.74
N ALA A 66 -10.12 32.74 -0.81
CA ALA A 66 -9.89 33.02 0.61
C ALA A 66 -8.48 33.60 0.84
N PRO A 67 -8.27 34.42 1.88
CA PRO A 67 -6.99 35.09 2.11
C PRO A 67 -5.83 34.15 2.47
N ASP A 68 -6.10 33.00 3.10
CA ASP A 68 -5.10 31.94 3.34
C ASP A 68 -5.70 30.55 3.05
N PRO A 69 -5.67 30.10 1.77
CA PRO A 69 -6.22 28.81 1.39
C PRO A 69 -5.55 27.63 2.11
N MET A 70 -4.25 27.77 2.43
CA MET A 70 -3.43 26.70 3.02
C MET A 70 -3.59 26.56 4.54
N ALA A 71 -4.35 27.44 5.19
CA ALA A 71 -4.51 27.46 6.64
C ALA A 71 -4.94 26.10 7.21
N PHE A 72 -5.92 25.44 6.57
CA PHE A 72 -6.45 24.15 7.02
C PHE A 72 -5.40 23.04 6.96
N LEU A 73 -4.65 22.96 5.85
CA LEU A 73 -3.62 21.94 5.69
C LEU A 73 -2.43 22.17 6.62
N LYS A 74 -2.00 23.43 6.78
CA LYS A 74 -0.93 23.81 7.72
C LYS A 74 -1.30 23.45 9.16
N HIS A 75 -2.54 23.70 9.57
CA HIS A 75 -3.02 23.37 10.91
C HIS A 75 -2.96 21.86 11.19
N GLU A 76 -3.50 21.02 10.30
CA GLU A 76 -3.45 19.56 10.51
C GLU A 76 -2.02 19.00 10.50
N LEU A 77 -1.15 19.51 9.62
CA LEU A 77 0.26 19.10 9.59
C LEU A 77 0.99 19.54 10.87
N ALA A 78 0.68 20.71 11.40
CA ALA A 78 1.26 21.21 12.65
C ALA A 78 0.83 20.37 13.86
N GLU A 79 -0.47 20.08 13.98
CA GLU A 79 -1.04 19.22 15.04
C GLU A 79 -0.36 17.84 15.11
N HIS A 80 0.11 17.33 13.97
CA HIS A 80 0.81 16.05 13.89
C HIS A 80 2.34 16.16 13.83
N GLY A 81 2.91 17.36 13.96
CA GLY A 81 4.36 17.58 13.91
C GLY A 81 4.99 17.22 12.56
N GLN A 82 4.21 17.29 11.48
CA GLN A 82 4.60 16.90 10.12
C GLN A 82 4.97 18.08 9.23
N LEU A 83 5.02 19.30 9.79
CA LEU A 83 5.52 20.46 9.05
C LEU A 83 7.04 20.31 8.81
N PRO A 84 7.52 20.56 7.58
CA PRO A 84 8.95 20.64 7.31
C PRO A 84 9.59 21.70 8.22
N GLN A 85 10.63 21.31 8.95
CA GLN A 85 11.27 22.18 9.95
C GLN A 85 12.38 23.04 9.36
N ASP A 86 13.19 22.44 8.48
CA ASP A 86 14.39 23.06 7.93
C ASP A 86 14.46 22.94 6.41
N ASP A 87 15.25 23.80 5.78
CA ASP A 87 15.43 23.86 4.33
C ASP A 87 15.89 22.54 3.70
N GLU A 88 16.72 21.75 4.39
CA GLU A 88 17.14 20.41 3.92
C GLU A 88 15.94 19.46 3.85
N THR A 89 15.07 19.51 4.87
CA THR A 89 13.87 18.68 4.93
C THR A 89 12.89 19.07 3.84
N VAL A 90 12.74 20.37 3.57
CA VAL A 90 11.93 20.89 2.46
C VAL A 90 12.46 20.39 1.11
N GLN A 91 13.76 20.54 0.85
CA GLN A 91 14.38 20.09 -0.41
C GLN A 91 14.19 18.58 -0.63
N ARG A 92 14.35 17.78 0.43
CA ARG A 92 14.14 16.34 0.37
C ARG A 92 12.68 15.98 0.06
N VAL A 93 11.72 16.58 0.78
CA VAL A 93 10.29 16.37 0.55
C VAL A 93 9.88 16.76 -0.88
N LEU A 94 10.43 17.86 -1.41
CA LEU A 94 10.18 18.30 -2.78
C LEU A 94 10.79 17.33 -3.81
N ALA A 95 12.01 16.84 -3.57
CA ALA A 95 12.66 15.85 -4.43
C ALA A 95 11.87 14.54 -4.46
N ASP A 96 11.41 14.08 -3.29
CA ASP A 96 10.58 12.88 -3.16
C ASP A 96 9.25 13.04 -3.89
N ALA A 97 8.58 14.19 -3.72
CA ALA A 97 7.32 14.49 -4.40
C ALA A 97 7.49 14.55 -5.93
N THR A 98 8.58 15.15 -6.40
CA THR A 98 8.89 15.22 -7.85
C THR A 98 9.16 13.83 -8.42
N THR A 99 9.90 13.00 -7.68
CA THR A 99 10.20 11.62 -8.07
C THR A 99 8.92 10.79 -8.11
N ALA A 100 8.07 10.89 -7.10
CA ALA A 100 6.79 10.19 -7.04
C ALA A 100 5.87 10.60 -8.21
N ALA A 101 5.79 11.89 -8.52
CA ALA A 101 5.01 12.40 -9.66
C ALA A 101 5.53 11.84 -10.99
N ALA A 102 6.84 11.80 -11.19
CA ALA A 102 7.44 11.21 -12.40
C ALA A 102 7.13 9.71 -12.52
N LEU A 103 7.20 8.96 -11.42
CA LEU A 103 6.87 7.53 -11.41
C LEU A 103 5.39 7.29 -11.73
N LEU A 104 4.48 8.09 -11.18
CA LEU A 104 3.05 8.03 -11.49
C LEU A 104 2.80 8.31 -12.98
N ALA A 105 3.44 9.33 -13.55
CA ALA A 105 3.35 9.63 -14.98
C ALA A 105 3.81 8.45 -15.84
N CYS A 106 4.93 7.78 -15.51
CA CYS A 106 5.38 6.59 -16.23
C CYS A 106 4.39 5.40 -16.16
N LEU A 107 3.68 5.26 -15.04
CA LEU A 107 2.63 4.23 -14.90
C LEU A 107 1.39 4.55 -15.73
N GLU A 108 1.02 5.82 -15.85
CA GLU A 108 -0.09 6.29 -16.69
C GLU A 108 0.26 6.24 -18.19
N GLU A 109 1.52 6.52 -18.55
CA GLU A 109 2.05 6.43 -19.91
C GLU A 109 2.29 5.01 -20.38
N SER A 110 2.32 4.02 -19.47
CA SER A 110 2.43 2.61 -19.83
C SER A 110 1.27 2.22 -20.76
N PRO A 111 1.54 1.99 -22.06
CA PRO A 111 0.48 1.89 -23.04
C PRO A 111 -0.35 0.64 -22.78
N GLN A 112 -1.68 0.84 -22.85
CA GLN A 112 -2.67 -0.21 -23.01
C GLN A 112 -2.09 -1.38 -23.80
N ARG A 113 -2.09 -2.58 -23.20
CA ARG A 113 -1.70 -3.85 -23.84
C ARG A 113 -2.02 -3.77 -25.33
N PRO A 114 -1.05 -3.98 -26.24
CA PRO A 114 -1.38 -3.99 -27.65
C PRO A 114 -2.48 -5.04 -27.84
N ARG A 115 -3.68 -4.58 -28.26
CA ARG A 115 -4.74 -5.47 -28.74
C ARG A 115 -4.05 -6.42 -29.70
N ARG A 116 -3.99 -7.71 -29.34
CA ARG A 116 -3.36 -8.76 -30.14
C ARG A 116 -4.00 -8.73 -31.53
N ARG A 117 -3.42 -7.97 -32.46
CA ARG A 117 -3.70 -8.07 -33.89
C ARG A 117 -3.35 -9.51 -34.25
N GLY A 118 -4.34 -10.21 -34.77
CA GLY A 118 -4.40 -11.67 -34.88
C GLY A 118 -3.06 -12.30 -35.22
N VAL A 119 -2.61 -13.18 -34.33
CA VAL A 119 -1.57 -14.15 -34.65
C VAL A 119 -2.17 -15.05 -35.73
N ARG A 120 -1.77 -14.84 -36.99
CA ARG A 120 -1.98 -15.84 -38.04
C ARG A 120 -1.22 -17.10 -37.58
N PRO A 121 -1.88 -18.26 -37.42
CA PRO A 121 -1.16 -19.47 -37.09
C PRO A 121 -0.27 -19.82 -38.29
N ARG A 122 1.05 -19.73 -38.10
CA ARG A 122 1.98 -20.41 -38.99
C ARG A 122 1.69 -21.90 -38.83
N ARG A 123 1.11 -22.51 -39.86
CA ARG A 123 0.94 -23.97 -39.96
C ARG A 123 2.31 -24.62 -39.78
N CYS A 124 2.52 -25.26 -38.64
CA CYS A 124 3.53 -26.31 -38.53
C CYS A 124 3.00 -27.49 -39.34
N VAL A 125 3.62 -27.75 -40.50
CA VAL A 125 3.41 -28.94 -41.30
C VAL A 125 4.47 -29.97 -40.90
N GLY A 126 4.04 -31.18 -40.55
CA GLY A 126 4.88 -32.38 -40.39
C GLY A 126 5.29 -32.64 -38.93
N THR A 127 5.15 -33.83 -38.36
CA THR A 127 4.72 -35.14 -38.86
C THR A 127 4.17 -35.92 -37.67
N GLY A 128 2.95 -36.45 -37.80
CA GLY A 128 2.38 -37.35 -36.81
C GLY A 128 3.09 -38.69 -36.82
N ARG A 129 3.47 -39.20 -35.63
CA ARG A 129 3.75 -40.62 -35.43
C ARG A 129 2.59 -41.22 -34.67
N THR A 130 1.79 -42.03 -35.36
CA THR A 130 0.85 -42.96 -34.75
C THR A 130 1.61 -44.14 -34.17
N LEU A 131 1.37 -44.47 -32.90
CA LEU A 131 1.85 -45.70 -32.28
C LEU A 131 1.01 -46.89 -32.78
N PRO A 132 1.63 -48.04 -33.09
CA PRO A 132 0.91 -49.28 -33.39
C PRO A 132 0.34 -49.89 -32.11
N ARG A 133 -0.78 -50.61 -32.26
CA ARG A 133 -1.54 -51.29 -31.21
C ARG A 133 -0.75 -52.37 -30.48
#